data_AF-A0A660YEH0-F1
#
_entry.id   AF-A0A660YEH0-F1
#
_cell.length_a   1.000
_cell.length_b   1.000
_cell.length_c   1.000
_cell.angle_alpha   90.00
_cell.angle_beta   90.00
_cell.angle_gamma   90.00
#
_symmetry.space_group_name_H-M   'P 1'
#
loop_
_entity.id
_entity.type
_entity.pdbx_description
1 polymer ?
#
loop_
_entity_poly.entity_id
_entity_poly.type
_entity_poly.pdbx_seq_one_letter_code
_entity_poly.pdbx_strand_id
1 'polypeptide(L)'
;EGHVEHRIPGIEWSTGNLGQGLSAGCGFALSGRLAGRHAQIFVAMIDGEQTKGQVAEARRFAKKYALNNVTVIIDYNELQISGSIHKVMPQHTKALYLADGWKVLEADGHDPKALYQVLREAVHTEDTPVAILAHTKMGQGVPFMENEVTFHGKTLNAEQYRAAMEELGLKDDLDRYRKLRDGFDGEAGSGQSAIRNPQSAIVIDTGVPRTYAPEEKTDNRSAFGNALMDLGGLNCGRTDRTPIAVLDCDLGPSVKTGDFGKAFPDYFFQGGVQEHHTATLAGALSKEGIPTFFADFGVFGVDETYNQHRLNDINETNVKLVCTHVGLDVGEDGKTHQCIDYIGVMRNLYGYRIIMPADPNQTDRAVRYAAGEPGNFFIGMGRSKLPVITNEEGAPFFGGDYTFRYGKADLVRDGKDAAVISMGGMLYRAIEAGERLAEQGFSVKVLNFSCLSAPDVEAIREAANTGVVITYEDHNVYTGLGSIVAGVIAEQGLRTRFKRMGVAEYGVSGTPDALFRIYGLDVEALVEAVIEEVGRR
;
A
#
# COMPACT_ATOMS: atom_id res chain seq x y z
N GLU A 1 -24.35 2.57 -3.13
CA GLU A 1 -23.17 3.13 -2.45
C GLU A 1 -23.52 4.49 -1.86
N GLY A 2 -22.94 4.84 -0.70
CA GLY A 2 -23.20 6.10 0.01
C GLY A 2 -22.19 7.22 -0.29
N HIS A 3 -21.05 6.88 -0.91
CA HIS A 3 -20.04 7.79 -1.41
C HIS A 3 -19.77 7.52 -2.89
N VAL A 4 -18.90 8.33 -3.50
CA VAL A 4 -18.42 8.18 -4.87
C VAL A 4 -17.58 6.91 -4.96
N GLU A 5 -17.91 6.02 -5.91
CA GLU A 5 -17.27 4.72 -6.06
C GLU A 5 -16.85 4.44 -7.51
N HIS A 6 -15.59 4.04 -7.72
CA HIS A 6 -14.98 3.82 -9.04
C HIS A 6 -15.68 2.74 -9.89
N ARG A 7 -16.58 1.95 -9.29
CA ARG A 7 -17.40 0.94 -9.97
C ARG A 7 -18.57 1.55 -10.76
N ILE A 8 -18.87 2.82 -10.54
CA ILE A 8 -19.86 3.57 -11.30
C ILE A 8 -19.18 4.13 -12.55
N PRO A 9 -19.71 3.90 -13.77
CA PRO A 9 -19.12 4.42 -14.99
C PRO A 9 -18.92 5.94 -14.94
N GLY A 10 -17.73 6.40 -15.34
CA GLY A 10 -17.34 7.81 -15.28
C GLY A 10 -16.80 8.29 -13.93
N ILE A 11 -16.57 7.37 -12.99
CA ILE A 11 -15.87 7.66 -11.73
C ILE A 11 -14.49 7.00 -11.78
N GLU A 12 -13.44 7.83 -11.75
CA GLU A 12 -12.05 7.38 -11.83
C GLU A 12 -11.51 6.88 -10.49
N TRP A 13 -12.02 7.41 -9.39
CA TRP A 13 -11.50 7.17 -8.04
C TRP A 13 -12.63 7.18 -6.99
N SER A 14 -12.75 6.10 -6.23
CA SER A 14 -13.58 6.05 -5.02
C SER A 14 -13.05 7.04 -3.98
N THR A 15 -13.95 7.82 -3.39
CA THR A 15 -13.62 8.83 -2.36
C THR A 15 -14.57 8.71 -1.17
N GLY A 16 -14.42 9.59 -0.18
CA GLY A 16 -15.28 9.67 1.01
C GLY A 16 -14.46 9.95 2.26
N ASN A 17 -13.26 9.35 2.36
CA ASN A 17 -12.29 9.79 3.35
C ASN A 17 -11.63 11.10 2.90
N LEU A 18 -11.99 12.18 3.57
CA LEU A 18 -11.58 13.55 3.28
C LEU A 18 -10.05 13.73 3.27
N GLY A 19 -9.58 14.67 2.44
CA GLY A 19 -8.18 15.09 2.37
C GLY A 19 -7.28 14.27 1.44
N GLN A 20 -7.83 13.28 0.73
CA GLN A 20 -7.06 12.41 -0.18
C GLN A 20 -7.18 12.79 -1.67
N GLY A 21 -8.22 13.56 -2.03
CA GLY A 21 -8.54 13.87 -3.43
C GLY A 21 -7.42 14.57 -4.18
N LEU A 22 -6.74 15.53 -3.55
CA LEU A 22 -5.61 16.23 -4.17
C LEU A 22 -4.41 15.30 -4.41
N SER A 23 -4.14 14.36 -3.49
CA SER A 23 -3.09 13.36 -3.71
C SER A 23 -3.40 12.46 -4.91
N ALA A 24 -4.66 12.02 -5.05
CA ALA A 24 -5.09 11.24 -6.21
C ALA A 24 -4.99 12.06 -7.51
N GLY A 25 -5.40 13.34 -7.48
CA GLY A 25 -5.25 14.27 -8.61
C GLY A 25 -3.80 14.44 -9.06
N CYS A 26 -2.85 14.51 -8.13
CA CYS A 26 -1.42 14.51 -8.45
C CYS A 26 -0.98 13.20 -9.14
N GLY A 27 -1.49 12.06 -8.68
CA GLY A 27 -1.24 10.75 -9.31
C GLY A 27 -1.76 10.67 -10.74
N PHE A 28 -2.98 11.16 -10.97
CA PHE A 28 -3.56 11.25 -12.32
C PHE A 28 -2.76 12.19 -13.24
N ALA A 29 -2.34 13.36 -12.74
CA ALA A 29 -1.51 14.29 -13.51
C ALA A 29 -0.16 13.66 -13.92
N LEU A 30 0.51 12.97 -12.99
CA LEU A 30 1.76 12.26 -13.29
C LEU A 30 1.55 11.10 -14.25
N SER A 31 0.48 10.33 -14.11
CA SER A 31 0.18 9.24 -15.06
C SER A 31 -0.05 9.78 -16.47
N GLY A 32 -0.72 10.93 -16.62
CA GLY A 32 -0.90 11.61 -17.89
C GLY A 32 0.44 11.98 -18.51
N ARG A 33 1.33 12.60 -17.72
CA ARG A 33 2.69 12.94 -18.13
C ARG A 33 3.47 11.72 -18.62
N LEU A 34 3.50 10.64 -17.84
CA LEU A 34 4.25 9.42 -18.19
C LEU A 34 3.67 8.69 -19.41
N ALA A 35 2.35 8.77 -19.61
CA ALA A 35 1.68 8.20 -20.77
C ALA A 35 1.68 9.13 -22.00
N GLY A 36 2.28 10.32 -21.93
CA GLY A 36 2.22 11.33 -23.00
C GLY A 36 0.81 11.84 -23.30
N ARG A 37 -0.11 11.75 -22.34
CA ARG A 37 -1.49 12.25 -22.44
C ARG A 37 -1.58 13.67 -21.90
N HIS A 38 -2.15 14.56 -22.68
CA HIS A 38 -2.50 15.91 -22.23
C HIS A 38 -3.92 15.91 -21.66
N ALA A 39 -4.04 16.14 -20.35
CA ALA A 39 -5.31 16.27 -19.66
C ALA A 39 -5.24 17.38 -18.61
N GLN A 40 -6.34 18.12 -18.45
CA GLN A 40 -6.54 18.98 -17.29
C GLN A 40 -7.16 18.14 -16.17
N ILE A 41 -6.59 18.23 -14.97
CA ILE A 41 -7.09 17.52 -13.79
C ILE A 41 -7.82 18.52 -12.91
N PHE A 42 -9.12 18.29 -12.70
CA PHE A 42 -9.92 19.05 -11.75
C PHE A 42 -10.16 18.21 -10.50
N VAL A 43 -9.91 18.79 -9.33
CA VAL A 43 -10.17 18.15 -8.03
C VAL A 43 -11.17 19.01 -7.27
N ALA A 44 -12.40 18.49 -7.11
CA ALA A 44 -13.39 19.10 -6.25
C ALA A 44 -13.06 18.77 -4.78
N MET A 45 -13.04 19.80 -3.94
CA MET A 45 -12.63 19.77 -2.55
C MET A 45 -13.57 20.63 -1.72
N ILE A 46 -13.53 20.48 -0.40
CA ILE A 46 -14.26 21.36 0.52
C ILE A 46 -13.30 22.15 1.40
N ASP A 47 -13.77 23.25 1.98
CA ASP A 47 -12.97 24.02 2.93
C ASP A 47 -12.67 23.25 4.22
N GLY A 48 -13.63 22.48 4.76
CA GLY A 48 -13.43 21.71 6.00
C GLY A 48 -12.30 20.68 5.92
N GLU A 49 -12.07 20.07 4.76
CA GLU A 49 -11.00 19.08 4.59
C GLU A 49 -9.60 19.69 4.47
N GLN A 50 -9.48 21.01 4.27
CA GLN A 50 -8.16 21.67 4.14
C GLN A 50 -7.35 21.62 5.44
N THR A 51 -7.97 21.23 6.55
CA THR A 51 -7.32 20.95 7.84
C THR A 51 -6.54 19.63 7.86
N LYS A 52 -6.76 18.73 6.89
CA LYS A 52 -6.02 17.47 6.76
C LYS A 52 -4.57 17.73 6.35
N GLY A 53 -3.62 17.20 7.12
CA GLY A 53 -2.18 17.32 6.83
C GLY A 53 -1.78 16.85 5.42
N GLN A 54 -2.40 15.77 4.95
CA GLN A 54 -2.19 15.20 3.61
C GLN A 54 -2.45 16.21 2.47
N VAL A 55 -3.38 17.15 2.64
CA VAL A 55 -3.62 18.21 1.63
C VAL A 55 -2.41 19.13 1.51
N ALA A 56 -1.77 19.49 2.63
CA ALA A 56 -0.58 20.32 2.63
C ALA A 56 0.65 19.61 2.04
N GLU A 57 0.79 18.30 2.26
CA GLU A 57 1.77 17.47 1.55
C GLU A 57 1.54 17.55 0.03
N ALA A 58 0.32 17.27 -0.43
CA ALA A 58 -0.02 17.27 -1.85
C ALA A 58 0.18 18.63 -2.54
N ARG A 59 -0.11 19.74 -1.86
CA ARG A 59 0.10 21.10 -2.40
C ARG A 59 1.58 21.36 -2.69
N ARG A 60 2.47 20.98 -1.77
CA ARG A 60 3.93 21.13 -1.91
C ARG A 60 4.47 20.23 -3.02
N PHE A 61 3.99 18.99 -3.09
CA PHE A 61 4.38 18.04 -4.13
C PHE A 61 3.98 18.53 -5.53
N ALA A 62 2.73 18.99 -5.70
CA ALA A 62 2.23 19.48 -6.99
C ALA A 62 3.08 20.65 -7.51
N LYS A 63 3.49 21.57 -6.63
CA LYS A 63 4.37 22.68 -7.00
C LYS A 63 5.76 22.19 -7.38
N LYS A 64 6.36 21.30 -6.57
CA LYS A 64 7.68 20.72 -6.83
C LYS A 64 7.77 20.08 -8.22
N TYR A 65 6.75 19.33 -8.61
CA TYR A 65 6.72 18.60 -9.88
C TYR A 65 6.07 19.36 -11.03
N ALA A 66 5.78 20.66 -10.86
CA ALA A 66 5.13 21.50 -11.86
C ALA A 66 3.87 20.84 -12.46
N LEU A 67 2.98 20.35 -11.60
CA LEU A 67 1.70 19.78 -12.00
C LEU A 67 0.70 20.90 -12.35
N ASN A 68 1.09 21.75 -13.31
CA ASN A 68 0.38 23.00 -13.63
C ASN A 68 -0.99 22.76 -14.29
N ASN A 69 -1.21 21.54 -14.80
CA ASN A 69 -2.50 21.06 -15.28
C ASN A 69 -3.46 20.61 -14.16
N VAL A 70 -3.10 20.79 -12.88
CA VAL A 70 -3.98 20.52 -11.73
C VAL A 70 -4.68 21.82 -11.30
N THR A 71 -6.00 21.76 -11.27
CA THR A 71 -6.85 22.81 -10.70
C THR A 71 -7.70 22.24 -9.58
N VAL A 72 -7.57 22.79 -8.37
CA VAL A 72 -8.48 22.45 -7.26
C VAL A 72 -9.63 23.46 -7.19
N ILE A 73 -10.83 22.98 -6.95
CA ILE A 73 -12.02 23.79 -6.73
C ILE A 73 -12.47 23.51 -5.30
N ILE A 74 -12.30 24.49 -4.43
CA ILE A 74 -12.64 24.38 -3.01
C ILE A 74 -14.01 25.02 -2.82
N ASP A 75 -14.99 24.20 -2.47
CA ASP A 75 -16.29 24.63 -1.96
C ASP A 75 -16.07 25.32 -0.61
N TYR A 76 -16.05 26.66 -0.64
CA TYR A 76 -15.75 27.51 0.50
C TYR A 76 -17.06 28.01 1.12
N ASN A 77 -17.73 27.10 1.83
CA ASN A 77 -19.05 27.33 2.45
C ASN A 77 -18.98 27.74 3.93
N GLU A 78 -17.78 27.76 4.51
CA GLU A 78 -17.45 28.13 5.88
C GLU A 78 -18.00 27.22 6.99
N LEU A 79 -18.45 26.01 6.64
CA LEU A 79 -19.07 25.05 7.56
C LEU A 79 -18.40 23.67 7.56
N GLN A 80 -18.36 23.06 8.74
CA GLN A 80 -18.07 21.64 8.97
C GLN A 80 -19.27 20.99 9.68
N ILE A 81 -19.20 19.66 9.85
CA ILE A 81 -20.20 18.87 10.59
C ILE A 81 -20.55 19.52 11.94
N SER A 82 -19.53 19.98 12.67
CA SER A 82 -19.68 20.47 14.05
C SER A 82 -19.98 21.97 14.15
N GLY A 83 -20.02 22.71 13.04
CA GLY A 83 -20.14 24.17 13.10
C GLY A 83 -19.31 24.91 12.05
N SER A 84 -19.29 26.24 12.17
CA SER A 84 -18.45 27.11 11.34
C SER A 84 -16.96 26.82 11.51
N ILE A 85 -16.22 26.87 10.39
CA ILE A 85 -14.75 26.74 10.37
C ILE A 85 -14.08 27.75 11.31
N HIS A 86 -14.64 28.95 11.49
CA HIS A 86 -14.09 29.99 12.37
C HIS A 86 -14.12 29.65 13.86
N LYS A 87 -14.89 28.62 14.24
CA LYS A 87 -14.99 28.12 15.62
C LYS A 87 -14.43 26.72 15.76
N VAL A 88 -14.70 25.84 14.81
CA VAL A 88 -14.26 24.44 14.86
C VAL A 88 -12.76 24.33 14.63
N MET A 89 -12.26 24.92 13.55
CA MET A 89 -10.83 24.96 13.22
C MET A 89 -10.53 26.12 12.26
N PRO A 90 -10.13 27.31 12.78
CA PRO A 90 -9.79 28.44 11.95
C PRO A 90 -8.67 28.10 10.96
N GLN A 91 -8.84 28.49 9.71
CA GLN A 91 -7.92 28.13 8.63
C GLN A 91 -7.64 29.31 7.70
N HIS A 92 -6.40 29.39 7.22
CA HIS A 92 -5.94 30.43 6.30
C HIS A 92 -5.73 29.86 4.90
N THR A 93 -6.74 29.18 4.35
CA THR A 93 -6.66 28.39 3.11
C THR A 93 -5.96 29.15 1.98
N LYS A 94 -6.43 30.36 1.63
CA LYS A 94 -5.78 31.21 0.60
C LYS A 94 -4.30 31.42 0.85
N ALA A 95 -3.93 31.83 2.06
CA ALA A 95 -2.55 32.15 2.41
C ALA A 95 -1.65 30.92 2.35
N LEU A 96 -2.16 29.75 2.76
CA LEU A 96 -1.42 28.49 2.70
C LEU A 96 -1.15 28.06 1.25
N TYR A 97 -2.14 28.15 0.35
CA TYR A 97 -1.94 27.86 -1.07
C TYR A 97 -0.93 28.81 -1.71
N LEU A 98 -1.04 30.12 -1.43
CA LEU A 98 -0.05 31.10 -1.89
C LEU A 98 1.36 30.81 -1.36
N ALA A 99 1.48 30.43 -0.09
CA ALA A 99 2.76 30.10 0.53
C ALA A 99 3.42 28.87 -0.11
N ASP A 100 2.63 27.87 -0.52
CA ASP A 100 3.11 26.70 -1.26
C ASP A 100 3.26 26.96 -2.77
N GLY A 101 3.13 28.22 -3.20
CA GLY A 101 3.45 28.67 -4.56
C GLY A 101 2.34 28.45 -5.59
N TRP A 102 1.09 28.23 -5.15
CA TRP A 102 -0.07 28.09 -6.04
C TRP A 102 -0.63 29.45 -6.43
N LYS A 103 -1.26 29.53 -7.61
CA LYS A 103 -2.14 30.65 -7.95
C LYS A 103 -3.48 30.44 -7.28
N VAL A 104 -4.01 31.48 -6.62
CA VAL A 104 -5.34 31.43 -6.01
C VAL A 104 -6.28 32.38 -6.73
N LEU A 105 -7.37 31.84 -7.23
CA LEU A 105 -8.50 32.56 -7.81
C LEU A 105 -9.70 32.46 -6.87
N GLU A 106 -10.58 33.44 -6.92
CA GLU A 106 -11.80 33.47 -6.12
C GLU A 106 -12.98 33.82 -7.00
N ALA A 107 -14.11 33.18 -6.76
CA ALA A 107 -15.36 33.46 -7.46
C ALA A 107 -16.55 33.30 -6.51
N ASP A 108 -17.64 33.99 -6.82
CA ASP A 108 -18.94 33.61 -6.29
C ASP A 108 -19.29 32.22 -6.84
N GLY A 109 -19.37 31.23 -5.94
CA GLY A 109 -19.67 29.85 -6.30
C GLY A 109 -21.11 29.62 -6.75
N HIS A 110 -21.97 30.64 -6.62
CA HIS A 110 -23.36 30.63 -7.09
C HIS A 110 -23.57 31.41 -8.39
N ASP A 111 -22.54 32.03 -8.95
CA ASP A 111 -22.57 32.64 -10.29
C ASP A 111 -21.82 31.77 -11.31
N PRO A 112 -22.54 31.04 -12.18
CA PRO A 112 -21.93 30.22 -13.23
C PRO A 112 -21.01 31.01 -14.16
N LYS A 113 -21.24 32.32 -14.37
CA LYS A 113 -20.37 33.15 -15.21
C LYS A 113 -19.05 33.46 -14.51
N ALA A 114 -19.10 33.80 -13.23
CA ALA A 114 -17.90 34.02 -12.42
C ALA A 114 -17.06 32.73 -12.33
N LEU A 115 -17.69 31.59 -12.03
CA LEU A 115 -17.03 30.28 -12.03
C LEU A 115 -16.40 29.94 -13.39
N TYR A 116 -17.13 30.14 -14.49
CA TYR A 116 -16.58 29.89 -15.82
C TYR A 116 -15.35 30.75 -16.13
N GLN A 117 -15.36 32.03 -15.73
CA GLN A 117 -14.22 32.93 -15.95
C GLN A 117 -12.97 32.46 -15.22
N VAL A 118 -13.07 32.09 -13.94
CA VAL A 118 -11.91 31.60 -13.18
C VAL A 118 -11.46 30.22 -13.63
N LEU A 119 -12.38 29.32 -14.03
CA LEU A 119 -12.03 28.02 -14.62
C LEU A 119 -11.27 28.19 -15.94
N ARG A 120 -11.74 29.09 -16.80
CA ARG A 120 -11.05 29.43 -18.05
C ARG A 120 -9.65 29.98 -17.79
N GLU A 121 -9.52 30.88 -16.82
CA GLU A 121 -8.20 31.41 -16.42
C GLU A 121 -7.29 30.31 -15.85
N ALA A 122 -7.84 29.39 -15.05
CA ALA A 122 -7.09 28.28 -14.47
C ALA A 122 -6.52 27.35 -15.56
N VAL A 123 -7.34 26.96 -16.55
CA VAL A 123 -6.92 26.11 -17.68
C VAL A 123 -5.84 26.77 -18.55
N HIS A 124 -5.80 28.10 -18.59
CA HIS A 124 -4.78 28.85 -19.34
C HIS A 124 -3.56 29.28 -18.48
N THR A 125 -3.51 28.89 -17.21
CA THR A 125 -2.35 29.13 -16.35
C THR A 125 -1.38 27.95 -16.51
N GLU A 126 -0.24 28.20 -17.14
CA GLU A 126 0.70 27.13 -17.55
C GLU A 126 1.94 27.00 -16.65
N ASP A 127 2.17 27.95 -15.75
CA ASP A 127 3.39 28.09 -14.95
C ASP A 127 3.25 27.61 -13.49
N THR A 128 2.02 27.38 -13.04
CA THR A 128 1.75 26.97 -11.66
C THR A 128 0.39 26.27 -11.51
N PRO A 129 0.21 25.33 -10.55
CA PRO A 129 -1.10 24.80 -10.24
C PRO A 129 -2.03 25.87 -9.63
N VAL A 130 -3.34 25.70 -9.82
CA VAL A 130 -4.35 26.71 -9.49
C VAL A 130 -5.34 26.20 -8.44
N ALA A 131 -5.63 27.03 -7.45
CA ALA A 131 -6.72 26.83 -6.51
C ALA A 131 -7.81 27.87 -6.73
N ILE A 132 -9.06 27.41 -6.88
CA ILE A 132 -10.24 28.25 -6.97
C ILE A 132 -10.96 28.14 -5.63
N LEU A 133 -11.10 29.26 -4.91
CA LEU A 133 -12.00 29.35 -3.75
C LEU A 133 -13.36 29.79 -4.27
N ALA A 134 -14.29 28.84 -4.34
CA ALA A 134 -15.67 29.10 -4.72
C ALA A 134 -16.46 29.42 -3.45
N HIS A 135 -16.81 30.70 -3.27
CA HIS A 135 -17.57 31.15 -2.10
C HIS A 135 -19.02 30.70 -2.23
N THR A 136 -19.46 29.80 -1.37
CA THR A 136 -20.79 29.17 -1.46
C THR A 136 -21.52 29.24 -0.13
N LYS A 137 -22.75 28.73 -0.11
CA LYS A 137 -23.59 28.58 1.07
C LYS A 137 -24.15 27.17 1.03
N MET A 138 -23.88 26.38 2.06
CA MET A 138 -24.41 25.02 2.15
C MET A 138 -25.94 25.07 2.14
N GLY A 139 -26.61 24.24 1.34
CA GLY A 139 -28.07 24.25 1.22
C GLY A 139 -28.65 25.44 0.46
N GLN A 140 -27.83 26.16 -0.33
CA GLN A 140 -28.26 27.30 -1.16
C GLN A 140 -29.59 27.05 -1.89
N GLY A 141 -30.47 28.05 -1.85
CA GLY A 141 -31.74 28.02 -2.59
C GLY A 141 -32.87 27.32 -1.86
N VAL A 142 -32.62 26.78 -0.66
CA VAL A 142 -33.65 26.23 0.23
C VAL A 142 -33.57 26.97 1.58
N PRO A 143 -34.47 27.94 1.87
CA PRO A 143 -34.32 28.86 3.00
C PRO A 143 -34.14 28.21 4.37
N PHE A 144 -34.77 27.05 4.62
CA PHE A 144 -34.66 26.36 5.91
C PHE A 144 -33.40 25.48 6.04
N MET A 145 -32.63 25.30 4.95
CA MET A 145 -31.38 24.54 4.92
C MET A 145 -30.15 25.43 4.75
N GLU A 146 -30.33 26.64 4.22
CA GLU A 146 -29.22 27.51 3.85
C GLU A 146 -28.38 27.88 5.09
N ASN A 147 -27.08 27.56 5.03
CA ASN A 147 -26.11 27.79 6.10
C ASN A 147 -26.44 27.05 7.43
N GLU A 148 -27.24 25.99 7.38
CA GLU A 148 -27.67 25.22 8.55
C GLU A 148 -26.90 23.90 8.68
N VAL A 149 -25.95 23.84 9.63
CA VAL A 149 -25.07 22.67 9.86
C VAL A 149 -25.81 21.36 10.12
N THR A 150 -27.03 21.45 10.66
CA THR A 150 -27.86 20.27 10.95
C THR A 150 -28.25 19.46 9.70
N PHE A 151 -28.14 20.07 8.51
CA PHE A 151 -28.43 19.42 7.23
C PHE A 151 -27.20 18.82 6.52
N HIS A 152 -26.00 18.92 7.09
CA HIS A 152 -24.77 18.39 6.47
C HIS A 152 -24.86 16.90 6.07
N GLY A 153 -25.39 16.06 6.97
CA GLY A 153 -25.53 14.61 6.76
C GLY A 153 -26.94 14.09 6.98
N LYS A 154 -27.95 14.98 6.99
CA LYS A 154 -29.33 14.65 7.37
C LYS A 154 -30.23 14.61 6.14
N THR A 155 -30.99 13.53 6.01
CA THR A 155 -32.02 13.42 4.98
C THR A 155 -33.24 14.28 5.32
N LEU A 156 -33.88 14.84 4.28
CA LEU A 156 -35.13 15.56 4.43
C LEU A 156 -36.30 14.60 4.70
N ASN A 157 -37.23 15.02 5.55
CA ASN A 157 -38.52 14.34 5.62
C ASN A 157 -39.38 14.68 4.38
N ALA A 158 -40.52 14.02 4.22
CA ALA A 158 -41.35 14.18 3.02
C ALA A 158 -41.92 15.61 2.83
N GLU A 159 -42.22 16.31 3.92
CA GLU A 159 -42.71 17.70 3.87
C GLU A 159 -41.59 18.65 3.48
N GLN A 160 -40.43 18.52 4.13
CA GLN A 160 -39.22 19.29 3.84
C GLN A 160 -38.74 19.07 2.41
N TYR A 161 -38.77 17.84 1.89
CA TYR A 161 -38.42 17.54 0.50
C TYR A 161 -39.32 18.30 -0.47
N ARG A 162 -40.65 18.27 -0.26
CA ARG A 162 -41.59 18.96 -1.14
C ARG A 162 -41.44 20.48 -1.09
N ALA A 163 -41.27 21.04 0.11
CA ALA A 163 -40.96 22.45 0.27
C ALA A 163 -39.66 22.83 -0.47
N ALA A 164 -38.61 22.02 -0.34
CA ALA A 164 -37.35 22.26 -1.06
C ALA A 164 -37.52 22.18 -2.59
N MET A 165 -38.30 21.22 -3.11
CA MET A 165 -38.56 21.13 -4.56
C MET A 165 -39.36 22.34 -5.07
N GLU A 166 -40.33 22.83 -4.29
CA GLU A 166 -41.10 24.03 -4.62
C GLU A 166 -40.20 25.28 -4.67
N GLU A 167 -39.37 25.50 -3.65
CA GLU A 167 -38.41 26.62 -3.60
C GLU A 167 -37.41 26.59 -4.78
N LEU A 168 -36.97 25.39 -5.18
CA LEU A 168 -36.06 25.22 -6.32
C LEU A 168 -36.76 25.24 -7.69
N GLY A 169 -38.09 25.27 -7.73
CA GLY A 169 -38.86 25.14 -8.97
C GLY A 169 -38.67 23.78 -9.67
N LEU A 170 -38.34 22.74 -8.90
CA LEU A 170 -38.08 21.38 -9.38
C LEU A 170 -39.31 20.48 -9.19
N LYS A 171 -39.37 19.41 -9.97
CA LYS A 171 -40.47 18.44 -9.91
C LYS A 171 -40.35 17.56 -8.65
N ASP A 172 -41.46 17.36 -7.93
CA ASP A 172 -41.57 16.33 -6.89
C ASP A 172 -41.57 14.92 -7.54
N ASP A 173 -40.47 14.18 -7.36
CA ASP A 173 -40.31 12.80 -7.81
C ASP A 173 -40.23 11.80 -6.63
N LEU A 174 -40.62 12.20 -5.41
CA LEU A 174 -40.44 11.39 -4.20
C LEU A 174 -41.11 10.02 -4.30
N ASP A 175 -42.35 9.98 -4.78
CA ASP A 175 -43.11 8.73 -4.91
C ASP A 175 -42.53 7.82 -6.01
N ARG A 176 -41.93 8.39 -7.05
CA ARG A 176 -41.20 7.62 -8.07
C ARG A 176 -40.00 6.92 -7.45
N TYR A 177 -39.17 7.65 -6.70
CA TYR A 177 -37.98 7.08 -6.08
C TYR A 177 -38.31 6.07 -4.98
N ARG A 178 -39.41 6.27 -4.23
CA ARG A 178 -39.91 5.28 -3.28
C ARG A 178 -40.29 3.98 -3.98
N LYS A 179 -41.05 4.04 -5.08
CA LYS A 179 -41.40 2.85 -5.87
C LYS A 179 -40.16 2.13 -6.41
N LEU A 180 -39.16 2.86 -6.91
CA LEU A 180 -37.90 2.26 -7.36
C LEU A 180 -37.17 1.54 -6.23
N ARG A 181 -37.12 2.15 -5.05
CA ARG A 181 -36.48 1.56 -3.87
C ARG A 181 -37.25 0.35 -3.33
N ASP A 182 -38.57 0.43 -3.27
CA ASP A 182 -39.43 -0.65 -2.80
C ASP A 182 -39.44 -1.84 -3.78
N GLY A 183 -39.17 -1.58 -5.06
CA GLY A 183 -38.97 -2.58 -6.09
C GLY A 183 -37.56 -3.14 -6.20
N PHE A 184 -36.62 -2.70 -5.35
CA PHE A 184 -35.26 -3.24 -5.30
C PHE A 184 -35.27 -4.57 -4.52
N ASP A 185 -35.01 -5.68 -5.21
CA ASP A 185 -35.02 -7.05 -4.67
C ASP A 185 -33.70 -7.49 -4.04
N GLY A 186 -32.68 -6.62 -4.06
CA GLY A 186 -31.36 -6.93 -3.52
C GLY A 186 -30.48 -7.78 -4.44
N GLU A 187 -30.93 -8.15 -5.65
CA GLU A 187 -30.08 -8.80 -6.67
C GLU A 187 -29.14 -7.77 -7.34
N ALA A 188 -28.34 -7.07 -6.54
CA ALA A 188 -27.08 -6.52 -7.02
C ALA A 188 -26.09 -7.69 -7.11
N GLY A 189 -26.00 -8.34 -8.27
CA GLY A 189 -25.17 -9.53 -8.51
C GLY A 189 -23.87 -9.53 -7.70
N SER A 190 -23.83 -10.36 -6.64
CA SER A 190 -22.68 -10.72 -5.81
C SER A 190 -21.54 -9.68 -5.70
N GLY A 191 -21.80 -8.40 -5.42
CA GLY A 191 -20.76 -7.39 -5.08
C GLY A 191 -19.56 -7.28 -6.04
N GLN A 192 -19.62 -7.89 -7.22
CA GLN A 192 -18.61 -7.89 -8.26
C GLN A 192 -19.30 -7.24 -9.45
N SER A 193 -19.40 -5.91 -9.42
CA SER A 193 -19.73 -5.19 -10.65
C SER A 193 -18.70 -5.62 -11.69
N ALA A 194 -19.16 -6.29 -12.75
CA ALA A 194 -18.34 -6.75 -13.87
C ALA A 194 -17.73 -5.58 -14.68
N ILE A 195 -18.03 -4.34 -14.28
CA ILE A 195 -17.48 -3.11 -14.86
C ILE A 195 -16.08 -2.91 -14.27
N ARG A 196 -15.13 -3.70 -14.76
CA ARG A 196 -13.71 -3.34 -14.65
C ARG A 196 -13.48 -2.17 -15.60
N ASN A 197 -13.04 -1.04 -15.07
CA ASN A 197 -12.42 -0.03 -15.91
C ASN A 197 -11.26 -0.75 -16.61
N PRO A 198 -11.21 -0.81 -17.96
CA PRO A 198 -10.18 -1.54 -18.66
C PRO A 198 -8.85 -0.87 -18.34
N GLN A 199 -8.08 -1.45 -17.42
CA GLN A 199 -6.70 -1.05 -17.22
C GLN A 199 -6.00 -1.18 -18.57
N SER A 200 -5.25 -0.16 -18.95
CA SER A 200 -4.32 -0.19 -20.07
C SER A 200 -3.57 -1.53 -20.04
N ALA A 201 -3.45 -2.22 -21.16
CA ALA A 201 -2.66 -3.45 -21.20
C ALA A 201 -1.23 -3.12 -20.75
N ILE A 202 -0.82 -3.67 -19.60
CA ILE A 202 0.52 -3.50 -19.06
C ILE A 202 1.42 -4.42 -19.88
N VAL A 203 2.34 -3.82 -20.65
CA VAL A 203 3.34 -4.54 -21.45
C VAL A 203 4.70 -4.24 -20.84
N ILE A 204 5.08 -5.06 -19.87
CA ILE A 204 6.36 -4.92 -19.16
C ILE A 204 7.30 -6.06 -19.51
N ASP A 205 8.56 -5.71 -19.79
CA ASP A 205 9.65 -6.67 -19.89
C ASP A 205 10.30 -6.83 -18.50
N THR A 206 10.12 -8.00 -17.90
CA THR A 206 10.66 -8.29 -16.58
C THR A 206 12.14 -8.71 -16.62
N GLY A 207 12.71 -8.89 -17.82
CA GLY A 207 14.10 -9.27 -18.03
C GLY A 207 14.48 -10.64 -17.47
N VAL A 208 15.79 -10.88 -17.39
CA VAL A 208 16.37 -12.08 -16.79
C VAL A 208 16.75 -11.80 -15.34
N PRO A 209 16.35 -12.66 -14.38
CA PRO A 209 16.73 -12.50 -12.98
C PRO A 209 18.23 -12.49 -12.74
N ARG A 210 18.67 -11.68 -11.78
CA ARG A 210 20.05 -11.74 -11.28
C ARG A 210 20.22 -12.98 -10.41
N THR A 211 21.39 -13.59 -10.49
CA THR A 211 21.81 -14.65 -9.57
C THR A 211 23.01 -14.17 -8.77
N TYR A 212 22.86 -14.13 -7.45
CA TYR A 212 23.89 -13.79 -6.48
C TYR A 212 24.55 -15.08 -6.00
N ALA A 213 25.88 -15.11 -6.01
CA ALA A 213 26.68 -16.28 -5.63
C ALA A 213 26.72 -16.50 -4.11
N PRO A 214 26.97 -17.73 -3.62
CA PRO A 214 26.98 -18.06 -2.18
C PRO A 214 27.91 -17.17 -1.32
N GLU A 215 29.04 -16.75 -1.88
CA GLU A 215 30.04 -15.91 -1.24
C GLU A 215 29.67 -14.41 -1.22
N GLU A 216 28.65 -13.99 -1.97
CA GLU A 216 28.23 -12.60 -2.01
C GLU A 216 27.52 -12.20 -0.70
N LYS A 217 28.02 -11.11 -0.08
CA LYS A 217 27.40 -10.51 1.10
C LYS A 217 26.61 -9.26 0.74
N THR A 218 25.34 -9.45 0.45
CA THR A 218 24.38 -8.38 0.14
C THR A 218 23.11 -8.51 0.98
N ASP A 219 22.15 -7.63 0.74
CA ASP A 219 20.87 -7.58 1.43
C ASP A 219 19.72 -7.53 0.42
N ASN A 220 18.52 -7.89 0.87
CA ASN A 220 17.33 -7.94 0.03
C ASN A 220 17.00 -6.55 -0.56
N ARG A 221 17.25 -5.47 0.18
CA ARG A 221 16.98 -4.10 -0.28
C ARG A 221 17.87 -3.74 -1.46
N SER A 222 19.14 -4.12 -1.40
CA SER A 222 20.09 -3.93 -2.50
C SER A 222 19.70 -4.77 -3.72
N ALA A 223 19.17 -5.97 -3.53
CA ALA A 223 18.61 -6.76 -4.64
C ALA A 223 17.36 -6.13 -5.26
N PHE A 224 16.46 -5.57 -4.45
CA PHE A 224 15.33 -4.77 -4.92
C PHE A 224 15.79 -3.57 -5.76
N GLY A 225 16.76 -2.79 -5.27
CA GLY A 225 17.31 -1.65 -6.01
C GLY A 225 17.92 -2.05 -7.36
N ASN A 226 18.64 -3.18 -7.41
CA ASN A 226 19.19 -3.71 -8.65
C ASN A 226 18.09 -4.16 -9.63
N ALA A 227 17.04 -4.83 -9.14
CA ALA A 227 15.91 -5.24 -9.96
C ALA A 227 15.15 -4.02 -10.53
N LEU A 228 14.96 -2.96 -9.73
CA LEU A 228 14.40 -1.70 -10.21
C LEU A 228 15.23 -1.08 -11.33
N MET A 229 16.56 -1.07 -11.17
CA MET A 229 17.47 -0.53 -12.19
C MET A 229 17.33 -1.28 -13.52
N ASP A 230 17.27 -2.61 -13.48
CA ASP A 230 17.07 -3.43 -14.67
C ASP A 230 15.69 -3.19 -15.30
N LEU A 231 14.63 -3.17 -14.49
CA LEU A 231 13.27 -2.89 -14.96
C LEU A 231 13.17 -1.49 -15.60
N GLY A 232 13.83 -0.49 -15.02
CA GLY A 232 13.92 0.86 -15.60
C GLY A 232 14.58 0.84 -16.97
N GLY A 233 15.73 0.18 -17.11
CA GLY A 233 16.47 0.10 -18.38
C GLY A 233 15.72 -0.65 -19.49
N LEU A 234 14.86 -1.60 -19.12
CA LEU A 234 14.06 -2.39 -20.05
C LEU A 234 12.77 -1.70 -20.50
N ASN A 235 12.21 -0.80 -19.68
CA ASN A 235 10.84 -0.31 -19.87
C ASN A 235 10.70 1.21 -19.95
N CYS A 236 11.50 1.99 -19.22
CA CYS A 236 11.35 3.44 -19.18
C CYS A 236 11.83 4.09 -20.51
N GLY A 237 11.07 5.05 -21.02
CA GLY A 237 11.38 5.77 -22.27
C GLY A 237 11.13 4.97 -23.56
N ARG A 238 10.54 3.77 -23.45
CA ARG A 238 10.23 2.89 -24.58
C ARG A 238 8.79 3.10 -25.04
N THR A 239 8.57 3.13 -26.35
CA THR A 239 7.22 3.28 -26.94
C THR A 239 6.47 1.96 -27.09
N ASP A 240 7.18 0.83 -27.02
CA ASP A 240 6.66 -0.53 -27.13
C ASP A 240 6.49 -1.24 -25.78
N ARG A 241 6.69 -0.50 -24.68
CA ARG A 241 6.61 -0.98 -23.30
C ARG A 241 5.89 0.02 -22.41
N THR A 242 5.34 -0.48 -21.31
CA THR A 242 4.79 0.32 -20.22
C THR A 242 5.92 0.70 -19.26
N PRO A 243 6.17 2.00 -18.99
CA PRO A 243 7.18 2.40 -18.03
C PRO A 243 6.78 2.00 -16.60
N ILE A 244 7.75 1.95 -15.70
CA ILE A 244 7.48 1.88 -14.26
C ILE A 244 7.66 3.27 -13.63
N ALA A 245 6.94 3.54 -12.54
CA ALA A 245 7.16 4.70 -11.69
C ALA A 245 7.72 4.26 -10.34
N VAL A 246 8.66 5.03 -9.79
CA VAL A 246 9.26 4.76 -8.47
C VAL A 246 9.08 5.98 -7.58
N LEU A 247 8.59 5.78 -6.37
CA LEU A 247 8.41 6.80 -5.35
C LEU A 247 9.07 6.40 -4.04
N ASP A 248 9.56 7.37 -3.31
CA ASP A 248 10.08 7.24 -1.94
C ASP A 248 9.78 8.51 -1.14
N CYS A 249 10.03 8.45 0.18
CA CYS A 249 9.81 9.54 1.11
C CYS A 249 11.09 9.93 1.86
N ASP A 250 12.07 10.49 1.13
CA ASP A 250 13.39 10.92 1.63
C ASP A 250 14.28 9.78 2.17
N LEU A 251 14.11 8.58 1.60
CA LEU A 251 14.81 7.37 2.05
C LEU A 251 15.64 6.69 0.96
N GLY A 252 15.80 7.30 -0.22
CA GLY A 252 16.42 6.68 -1.39
C GLY A 252 17.72 5.89 -1.15
N PRO A 253 18.69 6.38 -0.35
CA PRO A 253 19.89 5.60 0.00
C PRO A 253 19.62 4.36 0.88
N SER A 254 18.59 4.42 1.71
CA SER A 254 18.18 3.39 2.67
C SER A 254 17.27 2.34 2.06
N VAL A 255 16.30 2.75 1.23
CA VAL A 255 15.39 1.84 0.51
C VAL A 255 15.93 1.41 -0.85
N LYS A 256 17.11 1.90 -1.25
CA LYS A 256 17.84 1.53 -2.47
C LYS A 256 17.17 1.95 -3.79
N THR A 257 16.35 3.00 -3.77
CA THR A 257 15.77 3.61 -4.98
C THR A 257 16.63 4.74 -5.57
N GLY A 258 17.67 5.20 -4.84
CA GLY A 258 18.46 6.37 -5.22
C GLY A 258 19.18 6.24 -6.57
N ASP A 259 19.68 5.04 -6.93
CA ASP A 259 20.37 4.84 -8.21
C ASP A 259 19.40 4.80 -9.39
N PHE A 260 18.19 4.25 -9.19
CA PHE A 260 17.09 4.38 -10.16
C PHE A 260 16.76 5.85 -10.40
N GLY A 261 16.64 6.66 -9.34
CA GLY A 261 16.35 8.09 -9.47
C GLY A 261 17.42 8.89 -10.22
N LYS A 262 18.69 8.48 -10.13
CA LYS A 262 19.78 9.09 -10.93
C LYS A 262 19.70 8.69 -12.41
N ALA A 263 19.34 7.45 -12.69
CA ALA A 263 19.34 6.91 -14.05
C ALA A 263 18.06 7.25 -14.84
N PHE A 264 16.91 7.32 -14.16
CA PHE A 264 15.58 7.52 -14.73
C PHE A 264 14.82 8.63 -14.00
N PRO A 265 15.36 9.88 -13.98
CA PRO A 265 14.80 10.96 -13.17
C PRO A 265 13.35 11.33 -13.52
N ASP A 266 12.93 11.15 -14.78
CA ASP A 266 11.56 11.42 -15.23
C ASP A 266 10.53 10.39 -14.72
N TYR A 267 11.00 9.26 -14.19
CA TYR A 267 10.20 8.13 -13.69
C TYR A 267 10.34 7.95 -12.18
N PHE A 268 11.08 8.84 -11.51
CA PHE A 268 11.34 8.82 -10.08
C PHE A 268 10.76 10.06 -9.39
N PHE A 269 9.89 9.85 -8.41
CA PHE A 269 9.19 10.92 -7.71
C PHE A 269 9.45 10.85 -6.19
N GLN A 270 10.40 11.65 -5.75
CA GLN A 270 10.72 11.90 -4.35
C GLN A 270 9.59 12.69 -3.67
N GLY A 271 8.91 12.11 -2.69
CA GLY A 271 7.85 12.74 -1.91
C GLY A 271 8.37 13.71 -0.84
N GLY A 272 9.63 13.58 -0.41
CA GLY A 272 10.04 14.09 0.90
C GLY A 272 9.36 13.31 2.03
N VAL A 273 9.41 13.78 3.27
CA VAL A 273 8.73 13.13 4.41
C VAL A 273 7.22 13.41 4.36
N GLN A 274 6.52 12.72 3.45
CA GLN A 274 5.14 12.96 3.02
C GLN A 274 4.43 11.64 2.62
N GLU A 275 4.39 10.70 3.55
CA GLU A 275 3.99 9.31 3.31
C GLU A 275 2.50 9.19 2.98
N HIS A 276 1.62 9.92 3.68
CA HIS A 276 0.19 9.93 3.39
C HIS A 276 -0.10 10.38 1.95
N HIS A 277 0.51 11.47 1.51
CA HIS A 277 0.36 11.94 0.14
C HIS A 277 0.89 10.91 -0.86
N THR A 278 2.12 10.44 -0.65
CA THR A 278 2.83 9.55 -1.57
C THR A 278 2.10 8.22 -1.73
N ALA A 279 1.57 7.64 -0.65
CA ALA A 279 0.81 6.39 -0.70
C ALA A 279 -0.46 6.50 -1.56
N THR A 280 -1.24 7.59 -1.41
CA THR A 280 -2.46 7.81 -2.21
C THR A 280 -2.12 8.10 -3.67
N LEU A 281 -1.12 8.95 -3.89
CA LEU A 281 -0.64 9.30 -5.22
C LEU A 281 -0.15 8.06 -5.97
N ALA A 282 0.62 7.20 -5.32
CA ALA A 282 1.14 5.97 -5.92
C ALA A 282 0.02 5.03 -6.38
N GLY A 283 -1.03 4.89 -5.57
CA GLY A 283 -2.24 4.15 -5.94
C GLY A 283 -2.95 4.74 -7.15
N ALA A 284 -3.26 6.04 -7.12
CA ALA A 284 -3.94 6.73 -8.23
C ALA A 284 -3.13 6.70 -9.53
N LEU A 285 -1.81 6.91 -9.45
CA LEU A 285 -0.90 6.79 -10.60
C LEU A 285 -0.94 5.37 -11.18
N SER A 286 -0.95 4.35 -10.31
CA SER A 286 -0.95 2.96 -10.75
C SER A 286 -2.27 2.50 -11.37
N LYS A 287 -3.39 3.13 -10.98
CA LYS A 287 -4.72 2.83 -11.51
C LYS A 287 -4.81 3.07 -13.02
N GLU A 288 -4.00 4.00 -13.54
CA GLU A 288 -3.93 4.38 -14.95
C GLU A 288 -3.02 3.45 -15.79
N GLY A 289 -2.65 2.29 -15.25
CA GLY A 289 -1.93 1.25 -15.99
C GLY A 289 -0.41 1.41 -16.00
N ILE A 290 0.16 2.15 -15.05
CA ILE A 290 1.61 2.28 -14.85
C ILE A 290 1.98 1.49 -13.58
N PRO A 291 2.77 0.41 -13.65
CA PRO A 291 3.24 -0.26 -12.43
C PRO A 291 4.05 0.71 -11.57
N THR A 292 3.62 0.88 -10.32
CA THR A 292 4.17 1.90 -9.42
C THR A 292 4.78 1.26 -8.20
N PHE A 293 6.08 1.46 -8.01
CA PHE A 293 6.80 1.07 -6.80
C PHE A 293 6.83 2.23 -5.83
N PHE A 294 6.27 2.05 -4.64
CA PHE A 294 6.42 2.98 -3.52
C PHE A 294 7.28 2.32 -2.45
N ALA A 295 8.46 2.86 -2.19
CA ALA A 295 9.44 2.27 -1.29
C ALA A 295 9.65 3.13 -0.03
N ASP A 296 9.60 2.49 1.13
CA ASP A 296 9.70 3.15 2.44
C ASP A 296 10.27 2.20 3.52
N PHE A 297 10.35 2.65 4.76
CA PHE A 297 10.50 1.78 5.93
C PHE A 297 9.13 1.19 6.31
N GLY A 298 9.12 0.06 7.00
CA GLY A 298 7.88 -0.60 7.42
C GLY A 298 6.94 0.32 8.19
N VAL A 299 7.46 1.06 9.18
CA VAL A 299 6.62 1.88 10.07
C VAL A 299 5.91 2.99 9.30
N PHE A 300 6.61 3.65 8.38
CA PHE A 300 6.06 4.79 7.63
C PHE A 300 5.25 4.32 6.40
N GLY A 301 5.74 3.29 5.71
CA GLY A 301 5.10 2.71 4.53
C GLY A 301 3.90 1.82 4.81
N VAL A 302 3.68 1.37 6.05
CA VAL A 302 2.54 0.53 6.46
C VAL A 302 1.71 1.19 7.56
N ASP A 303 2.31 1.42 8.74
CA ASP A 303 1.54 1.77 9.93
C ASP A 303 0.98 3.19 9.82
N GLU A 304 1.79 4.13 9.35
CA GLU A 304 1.38 5.51 9.08
C GLU A 304 0.40 5.60 7.90
N THR A 305 0.61 4.82 6.84
CA THR A 305 -0.15 4.95 5.57
C THR A 305 -1.27 3.93 5.38
N TYR A 306 -1.64 3.17 6.43
CA TYR A 306 -2.63 2.10 6.34
C TYR A 306 -3.95 2.54 5.72
N ASN A 307 -4.45 3.72 6.09
CA ASN A 307 -5.71 4.22 5.57
C ASN A 307 -5.64 4.60 4.08
N GLN A 308 -4.49 5.04 3.58
CA GLN A 308 -4.25 5.32 2.17
C GLN A 308 -4.17 4.02 1.38
N HIS A 309 -3.49 2.99 1.91
CA HIS A 309 -3.49 1.66 1.29
C HIS A 309 -4.86 1.01 1.29
N ARG A 310 -5.69 1.25 2.32
CA ARG A 310 -7.11 0.85 2.30
C ARG A 310 -7.88 1.50 1.16
N LEU A 311 -7.64 2.79 0.89
CA LEU A 311 -8.28 3.47 -0.23
C LEU A 311 -7.75 2.95 -1.59
N ASN A 312 -6.45 2.67 -1.68
CA ASN A 312 -5.83 2.03 -2.84
C ASN A 312 -6.44 0.63 -3.11
N ASP A 313 -6.70 -0.12 -2.04
CA ASP A 313 -7.31 -1.44 -2.13
C ASP A 313 -8.78 -1.37 -2.61
N ILE A 314 -9.58 -0.46 -2.01
CA ILE A 314 -10.94 -0.17 -2.46
C ILE A 314 -10.97 0.23 -3.93
N ASN A 315 -9.96 0.97 -4.39
CA ASN A 315 -9.82 1.43 -5.77
C ASN A 315 -9.22 0.39 -6.71
N GLU A 316 -8.92 -0.84 -6.27
CA GLU A 316 -8.35 -1.91 -7.11
C GLU A 316 -7.12 -1.40 -7.91
N THR A 317 -6.18 -0.77 -7.20
CA THR A 317 -4.96 -0.19 -7.79
C THR A 317 -3.91 -1.26 -8.17
N ASN A 318 -2.75 -0.82 -8.66
CA ASN A 318 -1.62 -1.66 -9.05
C ASN A 318 -0.32 -1.24 -8.35
N VAL A 319 -0.40 -0.85 -7.07
CA VAL A 319 0.77 -0.35 -6.33
C VAL A 319 1.62 -1.52 -5.81
N LYS A 320 2.93 -1.37 -5.93
CA LYS A 320 3.94 -2.27 -5.37
C LYS A 320 4.57 -1.55 -4.19
N LEU A 321 3.97 -1.71 -3.02
CA LEU A 321 4.51 -1.20 -1.76
C LEU A 321 5.72 -2.06 -1.36
N VAL A 322 6.89 -1.45 -1.25
CA VAL A 322 8.13 -2.13 -0.88
C VAL A 322 8.62 -1.53 0.44
N CYS A 323 8.47 -2.28 1.52
CA CYS A 323 8.88 -1.83 2.83
C CYS A 323 10.16 -2.53 3.27
N THR A 324 11.15 -1.72 3.60
CA THR A 324 12.42 -2.17 4.16
C THR A 324 12.43 -1.97 5.67
N HIS A 325 13.45 -2.48 6.37
CA HIS A 325 13.59 -2.30 7.83
C HIS A 325 12.37 -2.79 8.62
N VAL A 326 11.71 -3.84 8.14
CA VAL A 326 10.66 -4.52 8.92
C VAL A 326 11.29 -5.43 9.98
N GLY A 327 10.54 -5.71 11.04
CA GLY A 327 10.96 -6.57 12.14
C GLY A 327 11.89 -5.88 13.15
N LEU A 328 12.46 -6.68 14.06
CA LEU A 328 13.53 -6.26 14.96
C LEU A 328 14.85 -6.01 14.20
N ASP A 329 15.01 -6.59 13.02
CA ASP A 329 16.22 -6.54 12.20
C ASP A 329 16.68 -5.12 11.79
N VAL A 330 15.82 -4.09 11.91
CA VAL A 330 16.27 -2.69 11.82
C VAL A 330 17.41 -2.37 12.80
N GLY A 331 17.41 -3.03 13.97
CA GLY A 331 18.50 -2.97 14.93
C GLY A 331 18.47 -1.72 15.79
N GLU A 332 19.52 -0.90 15.65
CA GLU A 332 19.86 0.14 16.62
C GLU A 332 18.84 1.30 16.69
N ASP A 333 18.06 1.53 15.62
CA ASP A 333 17.03 2.57 15.60
C ASP A 333 15.90 2.31 16.62
N GLY A 334 15.71 1.04 17.02
CA GLY A 334 14.80 0.64 18.09
C GLY A 334 13.31 0.71 17.73
N LYS A 335 12.46 0.55 18.76
CA LYS A 335 11.01 0.33 18.61
C LYS A 335 10.20 1.35 17.84
N THR A 336 10.71 2.58 17.65
CA THR A 336 9.99 3.56 16.81
C THR A 336 10.17 3.29 15.32
N HIS A 337 11.14 2.45 14.93
CA HIS A 337 11.43 2.05 13.56
C HIS A 337 11.24 0.54 13.32
N GLN A 338 11.05 -0.25 14.38
CA GLN A 338 10.74 -1.68 14.28
C GLN A 338 9.26 -1.87 13.91
N CYS A 339 8.98 -2.05 12.63
CA CYS A 339 7.63 -2.42 12.17
C CYS A 339 7.46 -3.93 12.35
N ILE A 340 6.74 -4.36 13.38
CA ILE A 340 6.54 -5.76 13.74
C ILE A 340 5.10 -6.24 13.52
N ASP A 341 4.22 -5.38 13.02
CA ASP A 341 2.78 -5.59 12.85
C ASP A 341 2.31 -5.52 11.39
N TYR A 342 3.24 -5.26 10.45
CA TYR A 342 2.97 -5.11 9.02
C TYR A 342 2.15 -6.25 8.41
N ILE A 343 2.38 -7.52 8.76
CA ILE A 343 1.58 -8.65 8.22
C ILE A 343 0.16 -8.55 8.76
N GLY A 344 0.02 -8.29 10.06
CA GLY A 344 -1.29 -8.14 10.72
C GLY A 344 -2.11 -7.01 10.13
N VAL A 345 -1.47 -5.85 9.90
CA VAL A 345 -2.09 -4.66 9.31
C VAL A 345 -2.48 -4.93 7.85
N MET A 346 -1.52 -5.36 7.01
CA MET A 346 -1.74 -5.53 5.58
C MET A 346 -2.72 -6.65 5.23
N ARG A 347 -2.85 -7.69 6.07
CA ARG A 347 -3.85 -8.75 5.87
C ARG A 347 -5.29 -8.31 6.08
N ASN A 348 -5.55 -7.12 6.62
CA ASN A 348 -6.89 -6.53 6.64
C ASN A 348 -7.31 -5.96 5.27
N LEU A 349 -6.35 -5.80 4.34
CA LEU A 349 -6.60 -5.34 2.98
C LEU A 349 -6.79 -6.56 2.08
N TYR A 350 -7.94 -6.65 1.41
CA TYR A 350 -8.38 -7.84 0.69
C TYR A 350 -7.68 -8.05 -0.64
N GLY A 351 -7.23 -6.97 -1.31
CA GLY A 351 -6.58 -7.02 -2.62
C GLY A 351 -5.05 -6.98 -2.58
N TYR A 352 -4.42 -6.83 -1.41
CA TYR A 352 -2.96 -6.85 -1.27
C TYR A 352 -2.39 -8.27 -1.21
N ARG A 353 -1.40 -8.53 -2.06
CA ARG A 353 -0.57 -9.75 -2.04
C ARG A 353 0.69 -9.50 -1.22
N ILE A 354 0.89 -10.27 -0.16
CA ILE A 354 2.01 -10.07 0.80
C ILE A 354 3.15 -11.05 0.49
N ILE A 355 4.34 -10.51 0.23
CA ILE A 355 5.56 -11.25 -0.10
C ILE A 355 6.71 -10.89 0.88
N MET A 356 7.35 -11.91 1.44
CA MET A 356 8.51 -11.82 2.33
C MET A 356 9.66 -12.66 1.76
N PRO A 357 10.47 -12.11 0.83
CA PRO A 357 11.52 -12.89 0.17
C PRO A 357 12.64 -13.22 1.16
N ALA A 358 13.15 -14.44 1.07
CA ALA A 358 14.10 -14.97 2.04
C ALA A 358 15.53 -14.43 1.89
N ASP A 359 15.98 -14.26 0.64
CA ASP A 359 17.35 -13.84 0.33
C ASP A 359 17.38 -12.91 -0.90
N PRO A 360 18.56 -12.38 -1.29
CA PRO A 360 18.71 -11.51 -2.44
C PRO A 360 18.22 -12.12 -3.77
N ASN A 361 18.41 -13.43 -3.96
CA ASN A 361 18.00 -14.15 -5.16
C ASN A 361 16.48 -14.28 -5.28
N GLN A 362 15.79 -14.61 -4.18
CA GLN A 362 14.33 -14.65 -4.14
C GLN A 362 13.73 -13.25 -4.26
N THR A 363 14.41 -12.23 -3.71
CA THR A 363 13.96 -10.82 -3.80
C THR A 363 13.92 -10.32 -5.24
N ASP A 364 14.99 -10.51 -6.02
CA ASP A 364 15.02 -10.08 -7.44
C ASP A 364 13.86 -10.70 -8.24
N ARG A 365 13.62 -12.01 -8.07
CA ARG A 365 12.54 -12.73 -8.76
C ARG A 365 11.15 -12.31 -8.29
N ALA A 366 10.97 -12.09 -6.99
CA ALA A 366 9.70 -11.62 -6.43
C ALA A 366 9.34 -10.21 -6.93
N VAL A 367 10.32 -9.31 -7.02
CA VAL A 367 10.13 -7.94 -7.55
C VAL A 367 9.75 -8.00 -9.03
N ARG A 368 10.44 -8.81 -9.84
CA ARG A 368 10.11 -9.01 -11.27
C ARG A 368 8.72 -9.60 -11.47
N TYR A 369 8.36 -10.61 -10.66
CA TYR A 369 7.01 -11.17 -10.64
C TYR A 369 5.97 -10.10 -10.32
N ALA A 370 6.16 -9.33 -9.24
CA ALA A 370 5.23 -8.28 -8.85
C ALA A 370 5.12 -7.16 -9.90
N ALA A 371 6.20 -6.85 -10.63
CA ALA A 371 6.20 -5.89 -11.73
C ALA A 371 5.33 -6.36 -12.90
N GLY A 372 5.39 -7.66 -13.22
CA GLY A 372 4.65 -8.31 -14.31
C GLY A 372 3.17 -8.54 -14.04
N GLU A 373 2.75 -8.48 -12.77
CA GLU A 373 1.40 -8.88 -12.35
C GLU A 373 0.53 -7.68 -11.98
N PRO A 374 -0.76 -7.66 -12.35
CA PRO A 374 -1.69 -6.64 -11.88
C PRO A 374 -2.05 -6.83 -10.40
N GLY A 375 -2.45 -5.73 -9.77
CA GLY A 375 -2.95 -5.68 -8.39
C GLY A 375 -1.94 -5.15 -7.39
N ASN A 376 -2.39 -5.02 -6.15
CA ASN A 376 -1.59 -4.46 -5.07
C ASN A 376 -0.66 -5.52 -4.47
N PHE A 377 0.60 -5.14 -4.25
CA PHE A 377 1.60 -5.99 -3.60
C PHE A 377 2.23 -5.26 -2.43
N PHE A 378 2.46 -5.99 -1.35
CA PHE A 378 3.40 -5.63 -0.30
C PHE A 378 4.61 -6.56 -0.39
N ILE A 379 5.81 -5.99 -0.46
CA ILE A 379 7.08 -6.72 -0.42
C ILE A 379 7.88 -6.22 0.77
N GLY A 380 7.97 -7.03 1.83
CA GLY A 380 8.64 -6.67 3.07
C GLY A 380 10.01 -7.29 3.21
N MET A 381 10.99 -6.55 3.72
CA MET A 381 12.35 -7.06 3.94
C MET A 381 13.08 -6.37 5.10
N GLY A 382 13.98 -7.10 5.75
CA GLY A 382 14.83 -6.59 6.81
C GLY A 382 15.88 -5.59 6.31
N ARG A 383 16.71 -5.11 7.23
CA ARG A 383 17.82 -4.17 6.97
C ARG A 383 19.13 -4.93 6.70
N SER A 384 19.36 -6.02 7.39
CA SER A 384 20.66 -6.68 7.47
C SER A 384 21.08 -7.31 6.15
N LYS A 385 22.41 -7.44 5.99
CA LYS A 385 22.98 -8.35 5.00
C LYS A 385 22.77 -9.77 5.45
N LEU A 386 22.45 -10.64 4.49
CA LEU A 386 22.11 -12.04 4.73
C LEU A 386 23.03 -12.94 3.90
N PRO A 387 23.33 -14.16 4.35
CA PRO A 387 23.93 -15.15 3.47
C PRO A 387 22.94 -15.51 2.35
N VAL A 388 23.47 -15.79 1.16
CA VAL A 388 22.69 -16.42 0.11
C VAL A 388 22.31 -17.83 0.56
N ILE A 389 21.06 -18.20 0.37
CA ILE A 389 20.57 -19.52 0.78
C ILE A 389 21.03 -20.54 -0.25
N THR A 390 21.65 -21.61 0.21
CA THR A 390 22.15 -22.69 -0.64
C THR A 390 21.31 -23.96 -0.53
N ASN A 391 21.29 -24.75 -1.60
CA ASN A 391 20.85 -26.14 -1.56
C ASN A 391 21.93 -27.03 -0.89
N GLU A 392 21.66 -28.34 -0.78
CA GLU A 392 22.58 -29.29 -0.15
C GLU A 392 23.88 -29.47 -0.95
N GLU A 393 23.89 -29.16 -2.24
CA GLU A 393 25.08 -29.15 -3.09
C GLU A 393 25.89 -27.84 -3.02
N GLY A 394 25.44 -26.84 -2.24
CA GLY A 394 26.11 -25.56 -2.05
C GLY A 394 25.85 -24.51 -3.15
N ALA A 395 24.96 -24.77 -4.09
CA ALA A 395 24.53 -23.80 -5.11
C ALA A 395 23.40 -22.89 -4.58
N PRO A 396 23.25 -21.65 -5.08
CA PRO A 396 22.15 -20.76 -4.68
C PRO A 396 20.78 -21.40 -4.90
N PHE A 397 20.03 -21.63 -3.82
CA PHE A 397 18.73 -22.31 -3.85
C PHE A 397 17.70 -21.52 -4.67
N PHE A 398 17.69 -20.20 -4.50
CA PHE A 398 16.78 -19.29 -5.23
C PHE A 398 17.41 -18.71 -6.50
N GLY A 399 18.59 -19.18 -6.90
CA GLY A 399 19.31 -18.73 -8.10
C GLY A 399 19.01 -19.60 -9.33
N GLY A 400 19.69 -19.31 -10.45
CA GLY A 400 19.59 -20.11 -11.68
C GLY A 400 18.15 -20.27 -12.17
N ASP A 401 17.73 -21.53 -12.36
CA ASP A 401 16.42 -21.91 -12.92
C ASP A 401 15.26 -21.79 -11.92
N TYR A 402 15.51 -21.39 -10.67
CA TYR A 402 14.44 -21.15 -9.70
C TYR A 402 13.45 -20.10 -10.23
N THR A 403 12.17 -20.44 -10.18
CA THR A 403 11.06 -19.58 -10.60
C THR A 403 10.20 -19.25 -9.39
N PHE A 404 10.08 -17.98 -9.05
CA PHE A 404 9.17 -17.55 -7.98
C PHE A 404 7.72 -17.79 -8.39
N ARG A 405 6.97 -18.51 -7.55
CA ARG A 405 5.54 -18.80 -7.75
C ARG A 405 4.77 -18.35 -6.54
N TYR A 406 3.94 -17.33 -6.72
CA TYR A 406 3.16 -16.78 -5.62
C TYR A 406 2.23 -17.84 -5.01
N GLY A 407 2.25 -17.93 -3.68
CA GLY A 407 1.46 -18.89 -2.90
C GLY A 407 2.06 -20.30 -2.81
N LYS A 408 3.24 -20.55 -3.41
CA LYS A 408 3.97 -21.82 -3.25
C LYS A 408 5.02 -21.68 -2.14
N ALA A 409 5.03 -22.65 -1.22
CA ALA A 409 6.11 -22.75 -0.23
C ALA A 409 7.31 -23.51 -0.82
N ASP A 410 8.51 -23.15 -0.39
CA ASP A 410 9.75 -23.82 -0.81
C ASP A 410 10.22 -24.81 0.26
N LEU A 411 10.46 -26.06 -0.15
CA LEU A 411 11.12 -27.06 0.69
C LEU A 411 12.64 -26.89 0.59
N VAL A 412 13.24 -26.30 1.63
CA VAL A 412 14.65 -25.92 1.63
C VAL A 412 15.54 -27.02 2.21
N ARG A 413 15.06 -27.70 3.24
CA ARG A 413 15.68 -28.91 3.82
C ARG A 413 14.58 -29.92 4.11
N ASP A 414 14.83 -31.19 3.83
CA ASP A 414 13.89 -32.25 4.16
C ASP A 414 14.17 -32.87 5.53
N GLY A 415 13.13 -33.41 6.17
CA GLY A 415 13.23 -34.02 7.48
C GLY A 415 11.92 -34.60 8.00
N LYS A 416 12.01 -35.36 9.09
CA LYS A 416 10.91 -36.20 9.61
C LYS A 416 10.58 -36.01 11.09
N ASP A 417 11.49 -35.44 11.87
CA ASP A 417 11.36 -35.38 13.33
C ASP A 417 10.57 -34.14 13.77
N ALA A 418 10.74 -33.03 13.05
CA ALA A 418 9.98 -31.79 13.18
C ALA A 418 10.01 -30.99 11.86
N ALA A 419 9.12 -30.01 11.73
CA ALA A 419 9.11 -29.03 10.65
C ALA A 419 9.19 -27.60 11.19
N VAL A 420 10.16 -26.83 10.71
CA VAL A 420 10.29 -25.39 10.93
C VAL A 420 9.78 -24.66 9.69
N ILE A 421 8.76 -23.82 9.87
CA ILE A 421 8.20 -22.96 8.84
C ILE A 421 8.68 -21.54 9.11
N SER A 422 9.47 -20.97 8.21
CA SER A 422 10.03 -19.62 8.34
C SER A 422 9.73 -18.76 7.12
N MET A 423 10.08 -17.49 7.19
CA MET A 423 9.87 -16.49 6.13
C MET A 423 10.94 -15.41 6.19
N GLY A 424 11.18 -14.73 5.07
CA GLY A 424 12.06 -13.58 5.02
C GLY A 424 13.48 -13.88 5.53
N GLY A 425 14.11 -12.86 6.14
CA GLY A 425 15.48 -12.96 6.66
C GLY A 425 15.68 -13.94 7.82
N MET A 426 14.62 -14.55 8.36
CA MET A 426 14.76 -15.57 9.42
C MET A 426 15.12 -16.95 8.89
N LEU A 427 14.93 -17.20 7.59
CA LEU A 427 15.09 -18.53 7.01
C LEU A 427 16.52 -19.07 7.14
N TYR A 428 17.55 -18.25 6.95
CA TYR A 428 18.93 -18.74 7.07
C TYR A 428 19.28 -19.22 8.49
N ARG A 429 18.69 -18.59 9.53
CA ARG A 429 18.83 -19.04 10.92
C ARG A 429 18.09 -20.35 11.17
N ALA A 430 16.94 -20.56 10.52
CA ALA A 430 16.23 -21.84 10.58
C ALA A 430 17.05 -22.99 9.96
N ILE A 431 17.76 -22.71 8.85
CA ILE A 431 18.68 -23.67 8.23
C ILE A 431 19.84 -23.98 9.18
N GLU A 432 20.49 -22.95 9.75
CA GLU A 432 21.58 -23.12 10.72
C GLU A 432 21.15 -23.93 11.94
N ALA A 433 19.95 -23.69 12.47
CA ALA A 433 19.38 -24.49 13.56
C ALA A 433 19.18 -25.96 13.14
N GLY A 434 18.70 -26.20 11.92
CA GLY A 434 18.56 -27.55 11.36
C GLY A 434 19.90 -28.29 11.25
N GLU A 435 20.97 -27.61 10.87
CA GLU A 435 22.33 -28.17 10.81
C GLU A 435 22.83 -28.56 12.21
N ARG A 436 22.67 -27.69 13.22
CA ARG A 436 23.03 -28.00 14.62
C ARG A 436 22.20 -29.15 15.20
N LEU A 437 20.93 -29.26 14.81
CA LEU A 437 20.03 -30.33 15.21
C LEU A 437 20.43 -31.68 14.58
N ALA A 438 20.92 -31.66 13.34
CA ALA A 438 21.43 -32.85 12.66
C ALA A 438 22.66 -33.43 13.36
N GLU A 439 23.56 -32.58 13.88
CA GLU A 439 24.69 -33.00 14.72
C GLU A 439 24.25 -33.71 16.01
N GLN A 440 23.03 -33.42 16.48
CA GLN A 440 22.41 -34.04 17.64
C GLN A 440 21.48 -35.22 17.28
N GLY A 441 21.43 -35.61 16.00
CA GLY A 441 20.67 -36.77 15.51
C GLY A 441 19.20 -36.48 15.15
N PHE A 442 18.78 -35.22 15.08
CA PHE A 442 17.44 -34.83 14.63
C PHE A 442 17.43 -34.50 13.13
N SER A 443 16.37 -34.91 12.43
CA SER A 443 16.13 -34.62 11.01
C SER A 443 14.97 -33.64 10.89
N VAL A 444 15.29 -32.37 10.68
CA VAL A 444 14.33 -31.25 10.68
C VAL A 444 14.03 -30.78 9.27
N LYS A 445 12.74 -30.75 8.92
CA LYS A 445 12.24 -30.16 7.67
C LYS A 445 12.23 -28.64 7.81
N VAL A 446 12.76 -27.91 6.82
CA VAL A 446 12.75 -26.43 6.81
C VAL A 446 12.00 -25.94 5.57
N LEU A 447 10.94 -25.17 5.81
CA LEU A 447 10.07 -24.60 4.77
C LEU A 447 10.17 -23.07 4.74
N ASN A 448 10.24 -22.50 3.55
CA ASN A 448 10.10 -21.06 3.32
C ASN A 448 8.67 -20.70 2.90
N PHE A 449 8.02 -19.85 3.66
CA PHE A 449 6.69 -19.29 3.35
C PHE A 449 6.84 -17.82 2.99
N SER A 450 7.20 -17.57 1.73
CA SER A 450 7.37 -16.21 1.22
C SER A 450 6.04 -15.49 0.96
N CYS A 451 4.90 -16.19 0.87
CA CYS A 451 3.60 -15.61 0.52
C CYS A 451 2.57 -15.78 1.65
N LEU A 452 2.17 -14.68 2.29
CA LEU A 452 1.45 -14.72 3.58
C LEU A 452 -0.07 -14.53 3.44
N SER A 453 -0.53 -13.96 2.33
CA SER A 453 -1.95 -13.85 2.00
C SER A 453 -2.47 -15.00 1.13
N ALA A 454 -1.60 -15.95 0.75
CA ALA A 454 -1.95 -17.17 0.03
C ALA A 454 -1.12 -18.36 0.55
N PRO A 455 -1.36 -18.83 1.79
CA PRO A 455 -0.55 -19.89 2.38
C PRO A 455 -0.70 -21.22 1.64
N ASP A 456 0.42 -21.92 1.41
CA ASP A 456 0.45 -23.24 0.79
C ASP A 456 -0.07 -24.30 1.78
N VAL A 457 -1.37 -24.61 1.66
CA VAL A 457 -2.07 -25.55 2.57
C VAL A 457 -1.44 -26.94 2.52
N GLU A 458 -1.02 -27.42 1.35
CA GLU A 458 -0.42 -28.76 1.23
C GLU A 458 0.94 -28.82 1.91
N ALA A 459 1.77 -27.78 1.77
CA ALA A 459 3.05 -27.73 2.48
C ALA A 459 2.86 -27.72 4.01
N ILE A 460 1.82 -27.07 4.54
CA ILE A 460 1.48 -27.13 5.97
C ILE A 460 1.03 -28.54 6.38
N ARG A 461 0.26 -29.25 5.53
CA ARG A 461 -0.11 -30.65 5.79
C ARG A 461 1.12 -31.56 5.84
N GLU A 462 2.04 -31.40 4.90
CA GLU A 462 3.30 -32.15 4.88
C GLU A 462 4.16 -31.84 6.10
N ALA A 463 4.23 -30.57 6.53
CA ALA A 463 4.89 -30.18 7.76
C ALA A 463 4.27 -30.86 8.99
N ALA A 464 2.94 -30.89 9.07
CA ALA A 464 2.21 -31.52 10.17
C ALA A 464 2.47 -33.04 10.26
N ASN A 465 2.78 -33.72 9.16
CA ASN A 465 3.13 -35.15 9.15
C ASN A 465 4.43 -35.46 9.91
N THR A 466 5.29 -34.47 10.15
CA THR A 466 6.47 -34.64 11.02
C THR A 466 6.07 -34.76 12.50
N GLY A 467 4.84 -34.42 12.88
CA GLY A 467 4.29 -34.49 14.24
C GLY A 467 4.56 -33.25 15.10
N VAL A 468 5.52 -32.41 14.71
CA VAL A 468 5.85 -31.14 15.38
C VAL A 468 6.04 -30.06 14.32
N VAL A 469 5.27 -28.96 14.42
CA VAL A 469 5.41 -27.78 13.57
C VAL A 469 5.78 -26.59 14.42
N ILE A 470 6.86 -25.89 14.04
CA ILE A 470 7.30 -24.64 14.66
C ILE A 470 7.30 -23.55 13.60
N THR A 471 6.62 -22.43 13.86
CA THR A 471 6.76 -21.23 13.01
C THR A 471 7.81 -20.30 13.59
N TYR A 472 8.61 -19.67 12.73
CA TYR A 472 9.76 -18.86 13.13
C TYR A 472 9.85 -17.58 12.30
N GLU A 473 9.53 -16.44 12.91
CA GLU A 473 9.34 -15.16 12.22
C GLU A 473 9.88 -13.95 13.01
N ASP A 474 10.34 -12.92 12.29
CA ASP A 474 10.65 -11.59 12.85
C ASP A 474 9.46 -10.66 12.66
N HIS A 475 8.40 -10.97 13.42
CA HIS A 475 7.12 -10.29 13.39
C HIS A 475 6.36 -10.61 14.68
N ASN A 476 5.33 -9.82 14.99
CA ASN A 476 4.38 -10.07 16.06
C ASN A 476 3.80 -11.49 15.96
N VAL A 477 4.09 -12.30 16.98
CA VAL A 477 3.74 -13.73 17.05
C VAL A 477 2.22 -13.99 17.01
N TYR A 478 1.41 -12.97 17.29
CA TYR A 478 -0.05 -13.07 17.34
C TYR A 478 -0.76 -12.75 16.03
N THR A 479 -0.08 -12.12 15.07
CA THR A 479 -0.73 -11.63 13.84
C THR A 479 -0.03 -12.04 12.54
N GLY A 480 1.14 -12.68 12.62
CA GLY A 480 1.95 -13.09 11.46
C GLY A 480 1.81 -14.56 11.03
N LEU A 481 2.93 -15.14 10.60
CA LEU A 481 3.05 -16.49 10.06
C LEU A 481 2.47 -17.55 11.00
N GLY A 482 2.79 -17.45 12.29
CA GLY A 482 2.29 -18.37 13.32
C GLY A 482 0.78 -18.42 13.38
N SER A 483 0.11 -17.27 13.29
CA SER A 483 -1.36 -17.21 13.30
C SER A 483 -1.97 -17.71 12.00
N ILE A 484 -1.30 -17.50 10.86
CA ILE A 484 -1.72 -18.04 9.56
C ILE A 484 -1.69 -19.57 9.58
N VAL A 485 -0.55 -20.14 9.97
CA VAL A 485 -0.36 -21.59 10.03
C VAL A 485 -1.30 -22.22 11.06
N ALA A 486 -1.50 -21.58 12.21
CA ALA A 486 -2.47 -22.02 13.21
C ALA A 486 -3.89 -22.14 12.64
N GLY A 487 -4.33 -21.13 11.88
CA GLY A 487 -5.63 -21.13 11.21
C GLY A 487 -5.77 -22.32 10.27
N VAL A 488 -4.78 -22.56 9.41
CA VAL A 488 -4.78 -23.70 8.48
C VAL A 488 -4.79 -25.04 9.24
N ILE A 489 -3.96 -25.19 10.28
CA ILE A 489 -3.95 -26.41 11.11
C ILE A 489 -5.34 -26.69 11.70
N ALA A 490 -6.00 -25.66 12.24
CA ALA A 490 -7.32 -25.79 12.85
C ALA A 490 -8.40 -26.10 11.81
N GLU A 491 -8.45 -25.35 10.71
CA GLU A 491 -9.46 -25.51 9.65
C GLU A 491 -9.33 -26.85 8.92
N GLN A 492 -8.10 -27.35 8.74
CA GLN A 492 -7.83 -28.62 8.08
C GLN A 492 -7.86 -29.82 9.05
N GLY A 493 -8.08 -29.59 10.35
CA GLY A 493 -8.14 -30.64 11.38
C GLY A 493 -6.83 -31.42 11.52
N LEU A 494 -5.68 -30.77 11.33
CA LEU A 494 -4.38 -31.43 11.35
C LEU A 494 -3.95 -31.76 12.78
N ARG A 495 -3.38 -32.96 12.97
CA ARG A 495 -2.91 -33.44 14.27
C ARG A 495 -1.40 -33.31 14.36
N THR A 496 -0.94 -32.19 14.91
CA THR A 496 0.48 -31.92 15.16
C THR A 496 0.63 -31.13 16.46
N ARG A 497 1.76 -31.28 17.14
CA ARG A 497 2.18 -30.25 18.10
C ARG A 497 2.53 -28.99 17.32
N PHE A 498 2.17 -27.84 17.87
CA PHE A 498 2.36 -26.56 17.21
C PHE A 498 2.90 -25.52 18.19
N LYS A 499 4.03 -24.89 17.84
CA LYS A 499 4.63 -23.81 18.61
C LYS A 499 4.97 -22.63 17.69
N ARG A 500 4.70 -21.43 18.18
CA ARG A 500 5.01 -20.18 17.48
C ARG A 500 6.23 -19.53 18.14
N MET A 501 7.18 -19.13 17.33
CA MET A 501 8.32 -18.30 17.71
C MET A 501 8.26 -17.01 16.90
N GLY A 502 8.07 -15.91 17.59
CA GLY A 502 8.04 -14.56 17.03
C GLY A 502 8.10 -13.52 18.14
N VAL A 503 8.00 -12.26 17.77
CA VAL A 503 8.11 -11.11 18.68
C VAL A 503 6.83 -10.99 19.51
N ALA A 504 6.95 -10.95 20.84
CA ALA A 504 5.79 -10.91 21.75
C ALA A 504 5.57 -9.54 22.43
N GLU A 505 6.54 -8.63 22.31
CA GLU A 505 6.52 -7.29 22.90
C GLU A 505 7.38 -6.32 22.07
N TYR A 506 7.30 -5.01 22.36
CA TYR A 506 8.14 -4.03 21.66
C TYR A 506 9.62 -4.22 21.95
N GLY A 507 10.43 -4.12 20.89
CA GLY A 507 11.88 -4.27 20.97
C GLY A 507 12.59 -3.15 21.73
N VAL A 508 13.82 -3.42 22.16
CA VAL A 508 14.79 -2.39 22.55
C VAL A 508 15.68 -2.04 21.36
N SER A 509 16.57 -1.05 21.53
CA SER A 509 17.64 -0.77 20.57
C SER A 509 18.83 -1.69 20.82
N GLY A 510 19.40 -2.25 19.75
CA GLY A 510 20.57 -3.11 19.82
C GLY A 510 20.94 -3.64 18.44
N THR A 511 22.06 -4.36 18.34
CA THR A 511 22.38 -5.06 17.10
C THR A 511 21.34 -6.16 16.84
N PRO A 512 21.00 -6.49 15.57
CA PRO A 512 20.01 -7.52 15.27
C PRO A 512 20.27 -8.86 15.99
N ASP A 513 21.51 -9.35 16.03
CA ASP A 513 21.86 -10.58 16.77
C ASP A 513 21.61 -10.47 18.29
N ALA A 514 21.85 -9.30 18.88
CA ALA A 514 21.55 -9.08 20.30
C ALA A 514 20.05 -9.06 20.54
N LEU A 515 19.28 -8.43 19.65
CA LEU A 515 17.82 -8.41 19.74
C LEU A 515 17.25 -9.82 19.62
N PHE A 516 17.64 -10.59 18.60
CA PHE A 516 17.15 -11.96 18.46
C PHE A 516 17.48 -12.83 19.69
N ARG A 517 18.65 -12.66 20.33
CA ARG A 517 18.93 -13.32 21.61
C ARG A 517 18.01 -12.88 22.74
N ILE A 518 17.81 -11.57 22.91
CA ILE A 518 16.95 -11.00 23.97
C ILE A 518 15.52 -11.53 23.85
N TYR A 519 15.02 -11.64 22.63
CA TYR A 519 13.63 -12.03 22.35
C TYR A 519 13.44 -13.53 22.07
N GLY A 520 14.48 -14.36 22.27
CA GLY A 520 14.38 -15.81 22.10
C GLY A 520 14.15 -16.26 20.66
N LEU A 521 14.72 -15.53 19.70
CA LEU A 521 14.64 -15.75 18.26
C LEU A 521 16.02 -16.01 17.64
N ASP A 522 17.07 -16.24 18.43
CA ASP A 522 18.34 -16.69 17.87
C ASP A 522 18.34 -18.20 17.56
N VAL A 523 19.44 -18.67 16.97
CA VAL A 523 19.56 -20.07 16.52
C VAL A 523 19.45 -21.05 17.69
N GLU A 524 20.08 -20.74 18.82
CA GLU A 524 20.03 -21.59 20.01
C GLU A 524 18.62 -21.73 20.57
N ALA A 525 17.86 -20.63 20.68
CA ALA A 525 16.48 -20.69 21.13
C ALA A 525 15.61 -21.57 20.21
N LEU A 526 15.84 -21.56 18.88
CA LEU A 526 15.12 -22.42 17.95
C LEU A 526 15.53 -23.90 18.12
N VAL A 527 16.81 -24.20 18.30
CA VAL A 527 17.31 -25.56 18.59
C VAL A 527 16.65 -26.11 19.85
N GLU A 528 16.66 -25.33 20.93
CA GLU A 528 16.02 -25.70 22.20
C GLU A 528 14.52 -25.95 22.04
N ALA A 529 13.81 -25.08 21.30
CA ALA A 529 12.38 -25.23 21.07
C ALA A 529 12.05 -26.50 20.27
N VAL A 530 12.86 -26.85 19.26
CA VAL A 530 12.67 -28.11 18.50
C VAL A 530 12.85 -29.32 19.41
N ILE A 531 13.93 -29.37 20.19
CA ILE A 531 14.21 -30.49 21.10
C ILE A 531 13.09 -30.63 22.15
N GLU A 532 12.65 -29.51 22.73
CA GLU A 532 11.55 -29.45 23.71
C GLU A 532 10.25 -30.04 23.14
N GLU A 533 9.84 -29.62 21.94
CA GLU A 533 8.57 -30.04 21.34
C GLU A 533 8.62 -31.47 20.79
N VAL A 534 9.76 -31.90 20.25
CA VAL A 534 9.98 -33.31 19.86
C VAL A 534 9.96 -34.22 21.08
N GLY A 535 10.56 -33.83 22.20
CA GLY A 535 10.53 -34.61 23.44
C GLY A 535 9.14 -34.72 24.09
N ARG A 536 8.20 -33.85 23.70
CA ARG A 536 6.80 -33.89 24.14
C ARG A 536 5.89 -34.69 23.20
N ARG A 537 6.32 -34.95 21.96
CA ARG A 537 5.59 -35.73 20.96
C ARG A 537 5.30 -37.13 21.49
#